data_AF-A0AAP3A894-F1
#
_entry.id   AF-A0AAP3A894-F1
#
_cell.length_a   1.000
_cell.length_b   1.000
_cell.length_c   1.000
_cell.angle_alpha   90.00
_cell.angle_beta   90.00
_cell.angle_gamma   90.00
#
_symmetry.space_group_name_H-M   'P 1'
#
loop_
_entity.id
_entity.type
_entity.pdbx_description
1 polymer ?
#
loop_
_entity_poly.entity_id
_entity_poly.type
_entity_poly.pdbx_seq_one_letter_code
_entity_poly.pdbx_strand_id
1 'polypeptide(L)' 'MQAWLPDAMEAPTPISAYLHAASMVKVGVYIFARAIIDGGNIPHVIGGVGMVMALVTILYGFLMYLPQQDMKRLLAW' A
#
# COMPACT_ATOMS: atom_id res chain seq x y z
N MET A 1 -6.85 -6.99 -0.78
CA MET A 1 -6.41 -6.47 0.53
C MET A 1 -6.30 -4.94 0.57
N GLN A 2 -6.98 -4.17 -0.30
CA GLN A 2 -6.95 -2.70 -0.25
C GLN A 2 -8.10 -2.08 0.59
N ALA A 3 -9.15 -2.85 0.89
CA ALA A 3 -10.40 -2.32 1.45
C ALA A 3 -10.29 -1.74 2.86
N TRP A 4 -9.25 -2.09 3.63
CA TRP A 4 -9.12 -1.68 5.04
C TRP A 4 -8.63 -0.24 5.22
N LEU A 5 -7.86 0.29 4.24
CA LEU A 5 -7.17 1.58 4.36
C LEU A 5 -8.13 2.79 4.34
N PRO A 6 -9.16 2.82 3.46
CA PRO A 6 -10.18 3.88 3.49
C PRO A 6 -11.08 3.81 4.72
N ASP A 7 -11.29 2.62 5.30
CA ASP A 7 -12.07 2.45 6.53
C ASP A 7 -11.26 2.90 7.76
N ALA A 8 -9.93 2.73 7.74
CA ALA A 8 -9.03 3.23 8.78
C ALA A 8 -8.98 4.78 8.88
N MET A 9 -9.59 5.50 7.93
CA MET A 9 -9.70 6.96 7.96
C MET A 9 -10.72 7.50 8.96
N GLU A 10 -11.47 6.65 9.65
CA GLU A 10 -12.27 7.05 10.82
C GLU A 10 -11.40 7.54 11.98
N ALA A 11 -10.14 7.12 12.06
CA ALA A 11 -9.21 7.57 13.09
C ALA A 11 -8.97 9.09 13.04
N PRO A 12 -8.61 9.72 14.18
CA PRO A 12 -8.19 11.11 14.22
C PRO A 12 -7.06 11.41 13.24
N THR A 13 -7.12 12.58 12.60
CA THR A 13 -6.20 12.99 11.52
C THR A 13 -4.70 12.83 11.85
N PRO A 14 -4.21 13.16 13.07
CA PRO A 14 -2.80 12.96 13.41
C PRO A 14 -2.38 11.48 13.42
N ILE A 15 -3.27 10.59 13.86
CA ILE A 15 -3.03 9.15 13.95
C ILE A 15 -3.03 8.55 12.54
N SER A 16 -4.02 8.90 11.73
CA SER A 16 -4.08 8.48 10.33
C SER A 16 -2.84 8.95 9.55
N ALA A 17 -2.40 10.20 9.73
CA ALA A 17 -1.20 10.72 9.08
C ALA A 17 0.04 9.92 9.48
N TYR A 18 0.24 9.62 10.76
CA TYR A 18 1.39 8.84 11.20
C TYR A 18 1.35 7.38 10.70
N LEU A 19 0.20 6.71 10.81
CA LEU A 19 0.06 5.30 10.43
C LEU A 19 0.16 5.11 8.91
N HIS A 20 -0.52 5.94 8.13
CA HIS A 20 -0.62 5.75 6.69
C HIS A 20 0.48 6.45 5.90
N ALA A 21 1.09 7.53 6.41
CA ALA A 21 2.19 8.19 5.71
C ALA A 21 3.57 7.69 6.16
N ALA A 22 3.74 7.26 7.41
CA ALA A 22 5.06 7.04 7.99
C ALA A 22 5.36 5.59 8.42
N SER A 23 4.40 4.87 9.01
CA SER A 23 4.69 3.59 9.68
C SER A 23 4.04 2.37 9.03
N MET A 24 2.74 2.15 9.27
CA MET A 24 2.06 0.87 9.03
C MET A 24 2.16 0.37 7.58
N VAL A 25 1.94 1.23 6.59
CA VAL A 25 1.99 0.83 5.17
C VAL A 25 3.41 0.56 4.66
N LYS A 26 4.44 1.11 5.32
CA LYS A 26 5.84 0.95 4.91
C LYS A 26 6.50 -0.29 5.50
N VAL A 27 5.97 -0.81 6.61
CA VAL A 27 6.48 -2.02 7.26
C VAL A 27 6.47 -3.21 6.31
N GLY A 28 5.38 -3.42 5.55
CA GLY A 28 5.30 -4.52 4.58
C GLY A 28 6.35 -4.42 3.47
N VAL A 29 6.55 -3.22 2.93
CA VAL A 29 7.57 -2.95 1.91
C VAL A 29 8.98 -3.18 2.46
N TYR A 30 9.24 -2.73 3.69
CA TYR A 30 10.52 -2.94 4.36
C TYR A 30 10.82 -4.44 4.55
N ILE A 31 9.87 -5.21 5.07
CA ILE A 31 10.04 -6.66 5.28
C ILE A 31 10.29 -7.37 3.94
N PHE A 32 9.53 -7.02 2.90
CA PHE A 32 9.71 -7.59 1.57
C PHE A 32 11.10 -7.27 0.99
N ALA A 33 11.52 -6.00 1.07
CA ALA A 33 12.85 -5.59 0.61
C ALA A 33 13.97 -6.28 1.40
N ARG A 34 13.82 -6.40 2.71
CA ARG A 34 14.78 -7.09 3.57
C ARG A 34 14.89 -8.58 3.23
N ALA A 35 13.75 -9.24 3.01
CA ALA A 35 13.71 -10.64 2.59
C ALA A 35 14.35 -10.86 1.22
N ILE A 36 14.23 -9.90 0.29
CA ILE A 36 14.93 -9.97 -1.00
C ILE A 36 16.45 -9.88 -0.83
N ILE A 37 16.92 -8.96 0.01
CA ILE A 37 18.36 -8.77 0.27
C ILE A 37 18.96 -10.01 0.95
N ASP A 38 18.26 -10.58 1.93
CA ASP A 38 18.76 -11.73 2.71
C ASP A 38 18.52 -13.08 1.99
N GLY A 39 17.67 -13.12 0.96
CA GLY A 39 17.18 -14.36 0.33
C GLY A 39 18.12 -15.05 -0.65
N GLY A 40 19.29 -14.47 -0.97
CA GLY A 40 20.26 -15.08 -1.87
C GLY A 40 19.72 -15.24 -3.30
N ASN A 41 19.65 -16.48 -3.81
CA ASN A 41 19.20 -16.73 -5.19
C ASN A 41 17.67 -16.83 -5.27
N ILE A 42 17.04 -15.71 -5.58
CA ILE A 42 15.58 -15.58 -5.62
C ILE A 42 15.07 -15.82 -7.05
N PRO A 43 14.09 -16.72 -7.25
CA PRO A 43 13.49 -16.95 -8.56
C PRO A 43 12.91 -15.67 -9.18
N HIS A 44 13.21 -15.43 -10.46
CA HIS A 44 12.70 -14.26 -11.21
C HIS A 44 11.16 -14.14 -11.20
N VAL A 45 10.45 -15.27 -11.04
CA VAL A 45 8.99 -15.32 -10.92
C VAL A 45 8.48 -14.43 -9.78
N ILE A 46 9.22 -14.32 -8.67
CA ILE A 46 8.81 -13.50 -7.51
C ILE A 46 8.80 -12.01 -7.89
N GLY A 47 9.82 -11.55 -8.64
CA GLY A 47 9.86 -10.19 -9.17
C GLY A 47 8.73 -9.92 -10.18
N GLY A 48 8.46 -10.89 -11.07
CA GLY A 48 7.38 -10.80 -12.04
C GLY A 48 6.00 -10.67 -11.40
N VAL A 49 5.69 -11.53 -10.41
CA VAL A 49 4.44 -11.46 -9.65
C VAL A 49 4.35 -10.15 -8.87
N GLY A 50 5.43 -9.73 -8.22
CA GLY A 50 5.47 -8.46 -7.50
C GLY A 50 5.17 -7.26 -8.40
N MET A 51 5.74 -7.23 -9.61
CA MET A 51 5.50 -6.16 -10.57
C MET A 51 4.06 -6.13 -11.09
N VAL A 52 3.50 -7.29 -11.44
CA VAL A 52 2.10 -7.38 -11.88
C VAL A 52 1.15 -6.91 -10.78
N MET A 53 1.37 -7.38 -9.54
CA MET A 53 0.55 -6.98 -8.39
C MET A 53 0.66 -5.48 -8.10
N ALA A 54 1.86 -4.90 -8.21
CA ALA A 54 2.07 -3.46 -8.04
C ALA A 54 1.30 -2.65 -9.09
N LEU A 55 1.38 -3.04 -10.37
CA LEU A 55 0.67 -2.37 -11.47
C LEU A 55 -0.85 -2.44 -11.28
N VAL A 56 -1.38 -3.62 -10.97
CA VAL A 56 -2.81 -3.81 -10.70
C VAL A 56 -3.26 -2.93 -9.53
N THR A 57 -2.46 -2.86 -8.46
CA THR A 57 -2.78 -2.06 -7.28
C THR A 57 -2.79 -0.56 -7.57
N ILE A 58 -1.82 -0.06 -8.35
CA ILE A 58 -1.76 1.35 -8.77
C ILE A 58 -2.99 1.73 -9.61
N LEU A 59 -3.32 0.92 -10.61
CA LEU A 59 -4.47 1.16 -11.47
C LEU A 59 -5.79 1.11 -10.67
N TYR A 60 -5.91 0.13 -9.78
CA TYR A 60 -7.08 0.00 -8.92
C TYR A 60 -7.25 1.19 -7.96
N GLY A 61 -6.17 1.63 -7.31
CA GLY A 61 -6.18 2.81 -6.43
C GLY A 61 -6.59 4.07 -7.20
N PHE A 62 -6.02 4.29 -8.38
CA PHE A 62 -6.36 5.43 -9.23
C PHE A 62 -7.84 5.45 -9.66
N LEU A 63 -8.41 4.29 -10.00
CA LEU A 63 -9.84 4.21 -10.36
C LEU A 63 -10.74 4.47 -9.14
N MET A 64 -10.35 4.00 -7.96
CA MET A 64 -11.12 4.17 -6.71
C MET A 64 -10.95 5.55 -6.07
N TYR A 65 -9.93 6.31 -6.46
CA TYR A 65 -9.72 7.70 -6.09
C TYR A 65 -10.78 8.64 -6.66
N LEU A 66 -11.15 8.46 -7.93
CA LEU A 66 -12.05 9.38 -8.68
C LEU A 66 -13.43 9.62 -8.03
N PRO A 67 -14.15 8.61 -7.50
CA PRO A 67 -15.48 8.83 -6.91
C PRO A 67 -15.47 9.40 -5.48
N GLN A 68 -14.31 9.60 -4.84
CA GLN A 68 -14.26 9.98 -3.43
C GLN A 68 -14.61 11.47 -3.22
N GLN A 69 -15.49 11.75 -2.25
CA GLN A 69 -15.87 13.12 -1.86
C GLN A 69 -15.21 13.57 -0.55
N ASP A 70 -14.72 12.63 0.26
CA ASP A 70 -14.05 12.91 1.53
C ASP A 70 -12.54 13.00 1.34
N MET A 71 -11.93 14.11 1.77
CA MET A 71 -10.49 14.35 1.62
C MET A 71 -9.62 13.25 2.24
N LYS A 72 -10.00 12.72 3.42
CA LYS A 72 -9.25 11.66 4.10
C LYS A 72 -9.30 10.35 3.33
N ARG A 73 -10.47 9.99 2.77
CA ARG A 73 -10.62 8.78 1.94
C ARG A 73 -9.92 8.94 0.60
N LEU A 74 -9.97 10.13 0.02
CA LEU A 74 -9.26 10.46 -1.21
C LEU A 74 -7.74 10.31 -1.06
N LEU A 75 -7.17 10.68 0.09
CA LEU A 75 -5.75 10.46 0.41
C LEU A 75 -5.40 9.00 0.75
N ALA A 76 -6.39 8.13 0.96
CA ALA A 76 -6.19 6.72 1.29
C ALA A 76 -6.05 5.83 0.03
N TRP A 77 -6.48 6.31 -1.13
CA TRP A 77 -6.54 5.56 -2.39
C TRP A 77 -5.43 5.94 -3.35
#